data_AF-A0A2M4C0C9-F1
#
_entry.id   AF-A0A2M4C0C9-F1
#
_cell.length_a   1.000
_cell.length_b   1.000
_cell.length_c   1.000
_cell.angle_alpha   90.00
_cell.angle_beta   90.00
_cell.angle_gamma   90.00
#
_symmetry.space_group_name_H-M   'P 1'
#
loop_
_entity.id
_entity.type
_entity.pdbx_description
1 polymer ?
#
loop_
_entity_poly.entity_id
_entity_poly.type
_entity_poly.pdbx_seq_one_letter_code
_entity_poly.pdbx_strand_id
1 'polypeptide(L)'
;MVRRLLAILVVLAAGTVWEPSSAAVVSATLATNDVHFPEDSSAQRQPHSKATATTPVTYEFEHGQSELAARRFLATLTDEDIERVESWCLSVPCNASVLHYCRSNVFINDHCCCEQHHTKEHLQWIPHTCLLRPGKRCTANAGSCSNYRTIKACCCDRVTKREFKQKFSSAVSNGPLHFWKLLLLVGVLITAMDYFIM
;
A
#
# COMPACT_ATOMS: atom_id res chain seq x y z
N MET A 1 -53.38 15.16 16.52
CA MET A 1 -52.10 15.17 15.77
C MET A 1 -51.03 14.21 16.30
N VAL A 2 -51.00 13.87 17.60
CA VAL A 2 -50.03 12.92 18.21
C VAL A 2 -50.07 11.50 17.62
N ARG A 3 -51.23 11.04 17.14
CA ARG A 3 -51.41 9.71 16.53
C ARG A 3 -50.68 9.50 15.19
N ARG A 4 -50.38 10.56 14.45
CA ARG A 4 -49.65 10.45 13.16
C ARG A 4 -48.13 10.47 13.35
N LEU A 5 -47.64 11.12 14.40
CA LEU A 5 -46.22 11.09 14.79
C LEU A 5 -45.80 9.71 15.33
N LEU A 6 -46.65 9.02 16.09
CA LEU A 6 -46.36 7.66 16.54
C LEU A 6 -46.28 6.65 15.38
N ALA A 7 -47.10 6.82 14.34
CA ALA A 7 -47.09 5.93 13.18
C ALA A 7 -45.79 6.02 12.37
N ILE A 8 -45.17 7.21 12.29
CA ILE A 8 -43.91 7.41 11.57
C ILE A 8 -42.71 6.87 12.38
N LEU A 9 -42.74 7.00 13.72
CA LEU A 9 -41.71 6.45 14.60
C LEU A 9 -41.71 4.91 14.65
N VAL A 10 -42.89 4.28 14.57
CA VAL A 10 -43.00 2.80 14.57
C VAL A 10 -42.52 2.18 13.25
N VAL A 11 -42.70 2.86 12.11
CA VAL A 11 -42.19 2.39 10.81
C VAL A 11 -40.67 2.50 10.72
N LEU A 12 -40.05 3.48 11.38
CA LEU A 12 -38.59 3.64 11.39
C LEU A 12 -37.88 2.69 12.37
N ALA A 13 -38.56 2.22 13.42
CA ALA A 13 -37.99 1.27 14.40
C ALA A 13 -38.08 -0.21 13.96
N ALA A 14 -39.00 -0.56 13.06
CA ALA A 14 -39.20 -1.95 12.60
C ALA A 14 -38.23 -2.40 11.48
N GLY A 15 -37.40 -1.48 10.95
CA GLY A 15 -36.45 -1.77 9.87
C GLY A 15 -35.04 -2.18 10.32
N THR A 16 -34.78 -2.25 11.63
CA THR A 16 -33.42 -2.51 12.16
C THR A 16 -33.41 -3.77 13.02
N VAL A 17 -33.56 -4.94 12.38
CA VAL A 17 -33.40 -6.24 13.03
C VAL A 17 -32.57 -7.14 12.11
N TRP A 18 -31.32 -7.39 12.56
CA TRP A 18 -30.41 -8.53 12.28
C TRP A 18 -29.92 -8.67 10.83
N GLU A 19 -28.66 -8.87 10.45
CA GLU A 19 -27.37 -9.33 11.04
C GLU A 19 -26.30 -9.14 9.91
N PRO A 20 -25.00 -9.50 10.03
CA PRO A 20 -24.17 -9.70 11.20
C PRO A 20 -22.90 -8.83 11.19
N SER A 21 -22.31 -8.77 12.36
CA SER A 21 -20.97 -8.29 12.65
C SER A 21 -19.91 -9.20 12.01
N SER A 22 -19.09 -8.66 11.12
CA SER A 22 -17.72 -9.14 10.94
C SER A 22 -16.81 -7.95 10.68
N ALA A 23 -16.53 -7.24 11.78
CA ALA A 23 -15.33 -6.45 11.90
C ALA A 23 -14.13 -7.40 11.85
N ALA A 24 -13.46 -7.41 10.70
CA ALA A 24 -12.04 -7.72 10.63
C ALA A 24 -11.46 -6.93 9.45
N VAL A 25 -11.60 -5.59 9.50
CA VAL A 25 -10.66 -4.73 8.78
C VAL A 25 -9.35 -4.89 9.53
N VAL A 26 -8.56 -5.87 9.11
CA VAL A 26 -7.14 -5.89 9.39
C VAL A 26 -6.61 -4.64 8.70
N SER A 27 -6.49 -3.54 9.47
CA SER A 27 -5.65 -2.42 9.09
C SER A 27 -4.25 -2.99 8.93
N ALA A 28 -3.90 -3.35 7.70
CA ALA A 28 -2.52 -3.55 7.32
C ALA A 28 -1.87 -2.16 7.33
N THR A 29 -1.46 -1.72 8.52
CA THR A 29 -0.41 -0.72 8.68
C THR A 29 0.89 -1.34 8.20
N LEU A 30 1.02 -1.51 6.87
CA LEU A 30 2.28 -1.86 6.26
C LEU A 30 3.06 -0.56 6.07
N ALA A 31 4.07 -0.41 6.92
CA ALA A 31 4.97 0.73 7.02
C ALA A 31 5.49 1.16 5.64
N THR A 32 5.09 2.34 5.18
CA THR A 32 5.92 3.09 4.23
C THR A 32 7.03 3.71 5.07
N ASN A 33 8.24 3.19 4.93
CA ASN A 33 9.42 3.86 5.46
C ASN A 33 9.67 5.10 4.59
N ASP A 34 8.91 6.17 4.83
CA ASP A 34 9.26 7.50 4.36
C ASP A 34 10.46 7.97 5.18
N VAL A 35 11.67 7.62 4.72
CA VAL A 35 12.91 8.15 5.29
C VAL A 35 13.03 9.61 4.86
N HIS A 36 12.69 10.52 5.76
CA HIS A 36 13.04 11.93 5.66
C HIS A 36 14.57 12.04 5.84
N PHE A 37 15.29 12.47 4.80
CA PHE A 37 16.72 12.73 4.85
C PHE A 37 16.98 14.06 5.60
N PRO A 38 17.81 14.09 6.66
CA PRO A 38 18.32 15.33 7.19
C PRO A 38 19.46 15.87 6.32
N GLU A 39 19.36 17.15 5.98
CA GLU A 39 20.43 17.95 5.38
C GLU A 39 21.68 18.01 6.27
N ASP A 40 22.83 18.17 5.61
CA ASP A 40 24.19 18.24 6.14
C ASP A 40 24.34 19.09 7.41
N SER A 41 25.16 18.61 8.36
CA SER A 41 25.71 19.46 9.41
C SER A 41 27.12 19.02 9.80
N SER A 42 28.05 19.92 9.48
CA SER A 42 29.48 19.86 9.77
C SER A 42 29.79 19.93 11.27
N ALA A 43 30.87 19.23 11.66
CA ALA A 43 31.79 19.51 12.77
C ALA A 43 31.26 19.60 14.22
N GLN A 44 31.61 18.61 15.05
CA GLN A 44 32.16 18.82 16.40
C GLN A 44 32.91 17.56 16.87
N ARG A 45 34.17 17.70 17.26
CA ARG A 45 35.05 16.64 17.75
C ARG A 45 35.23 16.79 19.26
N GLN A 46 35.06 15.73 20.07
CA GLN A 46 35.81 15.48 21.31
C GLN A 46 35.74 13.99 21.76
N PRO A 47 36.69 13.50 22.58
CA PRO A 47 37.28 12.17 22.43
C PRO A 47 36.98 11.15 23.55
N HIS A 48 37.44 9.92 23.29
CA HIS A 48 37.68 8.77 24.20
C HIS A 48 36.52 7.81 24.51
N SER A 49 36.52 6.68 23.81
CA SER A 49 36.48 5.34 24.42
C SER A 49 37.01 4.32 23.40
N LYS A 50 37.85 3.40 23.85
CA LYS A 50 38.48 2.35 23.04
C LYS A 50 37.43 1.29 22.70
N ALA A 51 36.61 1.57 21.69
CA ALA A 51 35.69 0.60 21.10
C ALA A 51 36.43 -0.14 19.97
N THR A 52 36.31 -1.46 19.94
CA THR A 52 36.63 -2.29 18.77
C THR A 52 36.07 -1.59 17.53
N ALA A 53 36.97 -1.20 16.62
CA ALA A 53 36.61 -0.47 15.41
C ALA A 53 35.74 -1.36 14.51
N THR A 54 34.44 -1.36 14.78
CA THR A 54 33.44 -1.80 13.82
C THR A 54 33.42 -0.72 12.78
N THR A 55 34.10 -0.95 11.65
CA THR A 55 33.99 -0.07 10.48
C THR A 55 32.50 0.13 10.21
N PRO A 56 32.00 1.39 10.17
CA PRO A 56 30.61 1.65 9.85
C PRO A 56 30.27 0.95 8.54
N VAL A 57 29.21 0.16 8.54
CA VAL A 57 28.71 -0.46 7.32
C VAL A 57 28.13 0.66 6.47
N THR A 58 28.86 1.04 5.42
CA THR A 58 28.38 2.02 4.44
C THR A 58 27.44 1.33 3.45
N TYR A 59 26.32 1.98 3.17
CA TYR A 59 25.42 1.61 2.08
C TYR A 59 25.39 2.75 1.07
N GLU A 60 25.31 2.40 -0.19
CA GLU A 60 25.15 3.33 -1.31
C GLU A 60 23.73 3.24 -1.84
N PHE A 61 23.12 4.38 -2.12
CA PHE A 61 21.83 4.42 -2.81
C PHE A 61 22.02 3.97 -4.25
N GLU A 62 21.16 3.06 -4.72
CA GLU A 62 21.20 2.62 -6.12
C GLU A 62 20.00 3.13 -6.91
N HIS A 63 18.77 2.83 -6.49
CA HIS A 63 17.58 3.46 -7.04
C HIS A 63 16.43 3.49 -6.02
N GLY A 64 15.35 4.15 -6.40
CA GLY A 64 14.10 4.12 -5.64
C GLY A 64 12.90 4.48 -6.49
N GLN A 65 11.77 3.87 -6.15
CA GLN A 65 10.47 4.13 -6.72
C GLN A 65 9.60 4.84 -5.66
N SER A 66 9.27 6.10 -5.88
CA SER A 66 8.38 6.85 -4.98
C SER A 66 6.93 6.39 -5.10
N GLU A 67 6.12 6.65 -4.06
CA GLU A 67 4.68 6.37 -4.13
C GLU A 67 3.98 7.13 -5.27
N LEU A 68 4.33 8.41 -5.47
CA LEU A 68 3.76 9.21 -6.55
C LEU A 68 4.10 8.62 -7.93
N ALA A 69 5.35 8.17 -8.13
CA ALA A 69 5.74 7.53 -9.37
C ALA A 69 4.99 6.20 -9.57
N ALA A 70 4.85 5.39 -8.51
CA ALA A 70 4.11 4.14 -8.55
C ALA A 70 2.62 4.33 -8.89
N ARG A 71 2.00 5.35 -8.29
CA ARG A 71 0.62 5.74 -8.57
C ARG A 71 0.44 6.16 -10.03
N ARG A 72 1.36 6.97 -10.55
CA ARG A 72 1.34 7.41 -11.96
C ARG A 72 1.48 6.23 -12.92
N PHE A 73 2.39 5.31 -12.65
CA PHE A 73 2.56 4.10 -13.45
C PHE A 73 1.28 3.25 -13.45
N LEU A 74 0.69 2.99 -12.29
CA LEU A 74 -0.54 2.20 -12.19
C LEU A 74 -1.74 2.87 -12.88
N ALA A 75 -1.77 4.20 -12.93
CA ALA A 75 -2.79 4.95 -13.65
C ALA A 75 -2.70 4.78 -15.18
N THR A 76 -1.56 4.34 -15.73
CA THR A 76 -1.44 4.06 -17.17
C THR A 76 -1.83 2.64 -17.57
N LEU A 77 -2.06 1.74 -16.60
CA LEU A 77 -2.38 0.34 -16.88
C LEU A 77 -3.89 0.09 -16.97
N THR A 78 -4.32 -0.59 -18.02
CA THR A 78 -5.68 -1.16 -18.08
C THR A 78 -5.78 -2.42 -17.22
N ASP A 79 -6.99 -2.96 -17.05
CA ASP A 79 -7.15 -4.23 -16.33
C ASP A 79 -6.63 -5.41 -17.16
N GLU A 80 -6.71 -5.32 -18.49
CA GLU A 80 -6.10 -6.28 -19.42
C GLU A 80 -4.57 -6.26 -19.32
N ASP A 81 -3.95 -5.09 -19.14
CA ASP A 81 -2.51 -4.99 -18.93
C ASP A 81 -2.05 -5.70 -17.65
N ILE A 82 -2.89 -5.65 -16.61
CA ILE A 82 -2.61 -6.30 -15.32
C ILE A 82 -2.82 -7.80 -15.40
N GLU A 83 -3.89 -8.25 -16.07
CA GLU A 83 -4.22 -9.67 -16.21
C GLU A 83 -3.35 -10.42 -17.21
N ARG A 84 -2.57 -9.72 -18.04
CA ARG A 84 -1.64 -10.33 -18.99
C ARG A 84 -0.59 -11.15 -18.24
N VAL A 85 -0.62 -12.46 -18.46
CA VAL A 85 0.39 -13.41 -18.00
C VAL A 85 1.04 -14.03 -19.23
N GLU A 86 2.37 -14.10 -19.21
CA GLU A 86 3.14 -14.71 -20.29
C GLU A 86 2.88 -16.21 -20.39
N SER A 87 2.93 -16.75 -21.61
CA SER A 87 2.61 -18.18 -21.87
C SER A 87 3.56 -19.17 -21.20
N TRP A 88 4.79 -18.75 -20.85
CA TRP A 88 5.78 -19.59 -20.19
C TRP A 88 5.53 -19.80 -18.69
N CYS A 89 4.48 -19.18 -18.13
CA CYS A 89 4.18 -19.25 -16.70
C CYS A 89 3.43 -20.52 -16.24
N LEU A 90 3.18 -21.45 -17.15
CA LEU A 90 2.41 -22.69 -16.91
C LEU A 90 2.94 -23.55 -15.76
N SER A 91 4.24 -23.46 -15.45
CA SER A 91 4.89 -24.31 -14.45
C SER A 91 5.08 -23.66 -13.07
N VAL A 92 4.71 -22.39 -12.88
CA VAL A 92 4.92 -21.69 -11.59
C VAL A 92 3.59 -21.43 -10.89
N PRO A 93 3.26 -22.19 -9.83
CA PRO A 93 2.00 -22.00 -9.12
C PRO A 93 2.03 -20.76 -8.23
N CYS A 94 0.98 -19.94 -8.33
CA CYS A 94 0.65 -18.91 -7.34
C CYS A 94 -0.03 -19.49 -6.10
N ASN A 95 0.67 -20.35 -5.37
CA ASN A 95 0.14 -20.88 -4.11
C ASN A 95 0.27 -19.86 -2.96
N ALA A 96 -0.32 -20.17 -1.81
CA ALA A 96 -0.32 -19.28 -0.65
C ALA A 96 1.09 -18.88 -0.18
N SER A 97 2.08 -19.78 -0.27
CA SER A 97 3.47 -19.48 0.11
C SER A 97 4.12 -18.49 -0.85
N VAL A 98 3.91 -18.66 -2.16
CA VAL A 98 4.44 -17.75 -3.18
C VAL A 98 3.76 -16.37 -3.07
N LEU A 99 2.45 -16.34 -2.85
CA LEU A 99 1.73 -15.09 -2.62
C LEU A 99 2.20 -14.36 -1.35
N HIS A 100 2.46 -15.11 -0.27
CA HIS A 100 3.05 -14.53 0.94
C HIS A 100 4.42 -13.91 0.65
N TYR A 101 5.27 -14.62 -0.10
CA TYR A 101 6.54 -14.08 -0.56
C TYR A 101 6.35 -12.77 -1.35
N CYS A 102 5.48 -12.76 -2.38
CA CYS A 102 5.21 -11.59 -3.23
C CYS A 102 4.75 -10.34 -2.45
N ARG A 103 4.03 -10.54 -1.33
CA ARG A 103 3.50 -9.46 -0.48
C ARG A 103 4.44 -9.02 0.64
N SER A 104 5.59 -9.65 0.76
CA SER A 104 6.55 -9.38 1.83
C SER A 104 7.69 -8.50 1.35
N ASN A 105 8.40 -7.86 2.29
CA ASN A 105 9.63 -7.13 2.00
C ASN A 105 10.74 -8.03 1.44
N VAL A 106 10.63 -9.35 1.58
CA VAL A 106 11.57 -10.31 0.99
C VAL A 106 11.57 -10.22 -0.53
N PHE A 107 10.39 -10.03 -1.14
CA PHE A 107 10.28 -9.83 -2.59
C PHE A 107 11.00 -8.57 -3.06
N ILE A 108 10.89 -7.47 -2.30
CA ILE A 108 11.60 -6.22 -2.59
C ILE A 108 13.10 -6.34 -2.35
N ASN A 109 13.51 -7.08 -1.31
CA ASN A 109 14.93 -7.37 -1.08
C ASN A 109 15.54 -8.17 -2.25
N ASP A 110 14.80 -9.14 -2.79
CA ASP A 110 15.25 -9.90 -3.96
C ASP A 110 15.28 -9.06 -5.22
N HIS A 111 14.35 -8.12 -5.40
CA HIS A 111 14.43 -7.10 -6.44
C HIS A 111 15.73 -6.28 -6.33
N CYS A 112 15.99 -5.67 -5.17
CA CYS A 112 17.21 -4.91 -4.91
C CYS A 112 18.48 -5.76 -4.99
N CYS A 113 18.38 -7.09 -4.86
CA CYS A 113 19.50 -8.00 -4.99
C CYS A 113 19.77 -8.41 -6.44
N CYS A 114 18.71 -8.71 -7.20
CA CYS A 114 18.79 -9.41 -8.47
C CYS A 114 18.63 -8.52 -9.69
N GLU A 115 18.16 -7.28 -9.50
CA GLU A 115 17.88 -6.31 -10.55
C GLU A 115 18.64 -5.01 -10.33
N GLN A 116 19.87 -5.13 -9.83
CA GLN A 116 20.80 -4.03 -9.64
C GLN A 116 21.33 -3.49 -10.97
N HIS A 117 21.53 -2.17 -11.05
CA HIS A 117 22.15 -1.49 -12.19
C HIS A 117 21.34 -1.60 -13.49
N HIS A 118 20.05 -1.86 -13.41
CA HIS A 118 19.18 -1.90 -14.58
C HIS A 118 18.83 -0.48 -15.03
N THR A 119 18.91 -0.24 -16.35
CA THR A 119 18.48 1.04 -16.95
C THR A 119 16.98 1.29 -16.83
N LYS A 120 16.20 0.28 -16.44
CA LYS A 120 14.76 0.33 -16.30
C LYS A 120 14.33 -0.30 -14.98
N GLU A 121 13.57 0.46 -14.19
CA GLU A 121 12.86 -0.02 -13.02
C GLU A 121 11.87 -1.13 -13.40
N HIS A 122 11.91 -2.25 -12.70
CA HIS A 122 11.11 -3.45 -12.99
C HIS A 122 9.91 -3.65 -12.06
N LEU A 123 9.87 -2.97 -10.91
CA LEU A 123 8.77 -2.91 -9.95
C LEU A 123 8.18 -1.48 -9.86
N GLN A 124 7.87 -0.90 -11.02
CA GLN A 124 7.38 0.48 -11.14
C GLN A 124 6.07 0.76 -10.39
N TRP A 125 5.33 -0.25 -9.97
CA TRP A 125 4.06 -0.12 -9.24
C TRP A 125 4.18 -0.28 -7.72
N ILE A 126 5.36 -0.65 -7.21
CA ILE A 126 5.58 -0.82 -5.77
C ILE A 126 6.56 0.25 -5.30
N PRO A 127 6.21 1.09 -4.32
CA PRO A 127 7.16 2.04 -3.77
C PRO A 127 8.27 1.31 -3.00
N HIS A 128 9.53 1.63 -3.29
CA HIS A 128 10.69 1.00 -2.63
C HIS A 128 11.95 1.85 -2.79
N THR A 129 12.98 1.49 -2.00
CA THR A 129 14.32 2.07 -2.08
C THR A 129 15.33 0.93 -2.02
N CYS A 130 16.25 0.89 -2.99
CA CYS A 130 17.32 -0.09 -3.04
C CYS A 130 18.65 0.53 -2.62
N LEU A 131 19.26 -0.10 -1.61
CA LEU A 131 20.56 0.26 -1.07
C LEU A 131 21.52 -0.90 -1.28
N LEU A 132 22.71 -0.60 -1.81
CA LEU A 132 23.76 -1.57 -2.02
C LEU A 132 24.83 -1.45 -0.95
N ARG A 133 25.43 -2.59 -0.60
CA ARG A 133 26.64 -2.61 0.21
C ARG A 133 27.84 -2.82 -0.72
N PRO A 134 28.72 -1.82 -0.89
CA PRO A 134 29.88 -1.95 -1.76
C PRO A 134 30.72 -3.18 -1.42
N GLY A 135 31.15 -3.90 -2.46
CA GLY A 135 32.02 -5.08 -2.31
C GLY A 135 31.37 -6.33 -1.68
N LYS A 136 30.07 -6.31 -1.33
CA LYS A 136 29.36 -7.47 -0.80
C LYS A 136 28.27 -7.94 -1.77
N ARG A 137 28.36 -9.19 -2.21
CA ARG A 137 27.27 -9.83 -2.97
C ARG A 137 26.09 -10.14 -2.03
N CYS A 138 24.90 -9.81 -2.48
CA CYS A 138 23.66 -10.22 -1.82
C CYS A 138 23.28 -11.65 -2.22
N THR A 139 22.33 -12.25 -1.49
CA THR A 139 21.80 -13.58 -1.75
C THR A 139 20.29 -13.48 -1.94
N ALA A 140 19.79 -14.02 -3.03
CA ALA A 140 18.36 -14.07 -3.32
C ALA A 140 17.66 -15.04 -2.37
N ASN A 141 16.60 -14.58 -1.71
CA ASN A 141 15.76 -15.38 -0.83
C ASN A 141 14.91 -16.39 -1.61
N ALA A 142 14.61 -16.12 -2.87
CA ALA A 142 14.04 -17.07 -3.82
C ALA A 142 15.02 -18.20 -4.21
N GLY A 143 16.19 -18.30 -3.58
CA GLY A 143 17.23 -19.29 -3.85
C GLY A 143 18.14 -18.93 -5.02
N SER A 144 17.61 -18.25 -6.04
CA SER A 144 18.41 -17.65 -7.13
C SER A 144 17.70 -16.47 -7.77
N CYS A 145 18.47 -15.58 -8.41
CA CYS A 145 17.91 -14.48 -9.18
C CYS A 145 17.09 -14.94 -10.40
N SER A 146 17.40 -16.12 -10.95
CA SER A 146 16.55 -16.71 -11.99
C SER A 146 15.18 -17.06 -11.44
N ASN A 147 15.14 -17.72 -10.28
CA ASN A 147 13.88 -18.12 -9.65
C ASN A 147 13.04 -16.89 -9.23
N TYR A 148 13.68 -15.86 -8.68
CA TYR A 148 13.03 -14.57 -8.41
C TYR A 148 12.35 -14.00 -9.66
N ARG A 149 13.05 -13.91 -10.80
CA ARG A 149 12.49 -13.34 -12.04
C ARG A 149 11.30 -14.16 -12.55
N THR A 150 11.39 -15.49 -12.45
CA THR A 150 10.30 -16.41 -12.81
C THR A 150 9.09 -16.21 -11.89
N ILE A 151 9.27 -16.20 -10.57
CA ILE A 151 8.20 -15.97 -9.58
C ILE A 151 7.56 -14.59 -9.77
N LYS A 152 8.39 -13.56 -10.02
CA LYS A 152 7.92 -12.19 -10.25
C LYS A 152 6.95 -12.14 -11.43
N ALA A 153 7.42 -12.51 -12.61
CA ALA A 153 6.64 -12.36 -13.84
C ALA A 153 5.41 -13.28 -13.86
N CYS A 154 5.55 -14.50 -13.34
CA CYS A 154 4.47 -15.49 -13.39
C CYS A 154 3.47 -15.41 -12.25
N CYS A 155 3.82 -14.76 -11.15
CA CYS A 155 2.93 -14.65 -10.02
C CYS A 155 2.80 -13.25 -9.44
N CYS A 156 3.91 -12.66 -9.00
CA CYS A 156 3.84 -11.44 -8.21
C CYS A 156 3.32 -10.24 -9.00
N ASP A 157 3.69 -10.09 -10.28
CA ASP A 157 3.36 -8.92 -11.09
C ASP A 157 1.87 -8.62 -11.13
N ARG A 158 1.07 -9.59 -11.59
CA ARG A 158 -0.39 -9.44 -11.73
C ARG A 158 -1.05 -9.16 -10.38
N VAL A 159 -0.67 -9.93 -9.35
CA VAL A 159 -1.28 -9.84 -8.01
C VAL A 159 -0.96 -8.49 -7.37
N THR A 160 0.32 -8.12 -7.34
CA THR A 160 0.76 -6.88 -6.69
C THR A 160 0.34 -5.64 -7.48
N LYS A 161 0.37 -5.65 -8.83
CA LYS A 161 -0.18 -4.53 -9.63
C LYS A 161 -1.65 -4.29 -9.30
N ARG A 162 -2.45 -5.36 -9.22
CA ARG A 162 -3.86 -5.26 -8.85
C ARG A 162 -4.06 -4.69 -7.45
N GLU A 163 -3.34 -5.22 -6.47
CA GLU A 163 -3.46 -4.78 -5.07
C GLU A 163 -3.07 -3.30 -4.91
N PHE A 164 -1.97 -2.88 -5.52
CA PHE A 164 -1.55 -1.48 -5.46
C PHE A 164 -2.46 -0.55 -6.28
N LYS A 165 -3.01 -1.00 -7.43
CA LYS A 165 -4.02 -0.23 -8.17
C LYS A 165 -5.24 0.03 -7.30
N GLN A 166 -5.77 -1.00 -6.65
CA GLN A 166 -6.88 -0.86 -5.71
C GLN A 166 -6.52 0.08 -4.55
N LYS A 167 -5.35 -0.10 -3.91
CA LYS A 167 -4.86 0.74 -2.81
C LYS A 167 -4.84 2.22 -3.19
N PHE A 168 -4.30 2.55 -4.37
CA PHE A 168 -4.16 3.95 -4.79
C PHE A 168 -5.45 4.56 -5.35
N SER A 169 -6.36 3.75 -5.91
CA SER A 169 -7.69 4.22 -6.33
C SER A 169 -8.63 4.49 -5.16
N SER A 170 -8.60 3.68 -4.09
CA SER A 170 -9.47 3.86 -2.92
C SER A 170 -9.14 5.10 -2.09
N ALA A 171 -7.91 5.62 -2.17
CA ALA A 171 -7.51 6.84 -1.47
C ALA A 171 -8.23 8.12 -1.97
N VAL A 172 -8.92 8.06 -3.12
CA VAL A 172 -9.54 9.23 -3.78
C VAL A 172 -11.05 9.38 -3.45
N SER A 173 -11.67 8.39 -2.80
CA SER A 173 -13.14 8.30 -2.71
C SER A 173 -13.67 8.30 -1.27
N ASN A 174 -13.76 9.46 -0.62
CA ASN A 174 -14.59 9.64 0.60
C ASN A 174 -15.38 10.97 0.65
N GLY A 175 -15.29 11.83 -0.37
CA GLY A 175 -15.85 13.18 -0.35
C GLY A 175 -17.38 13.31 -0.45
N PRO A 176 -18.09 12.60 -1.35
CA PRO A 176 -19.47 12.98 -1.67
C PRO A 176 -20.55 12.39 -0.74
N LEU A 177 -20.30 11.21 -0.14
CA LEU A 177 -21.33 10.52 0.65
C LEU A 177 -21.53 11.14 2.05
N HIS A 178 -20.45 11.64 2.66
CA HIS A 178 -20.51 12.30 3.97
C HIS A 178 -21.08 13.72 3.88
N PHE A 179 -20.80 14.45 2.80
CA PHE A 179 -21.32 15.81 2.58
C PHE A 179 -22.84 15.82 2.42
N TRP A 180 -23.41 14.85 1.68
CA TRP A 180 -24.85 14.80 1.47
C TRP A 180 -25.63 14.41 2.74
N LYS A 181 -25.07 13.50 3.56
CA LYS A 181 -25.64 13.17 4.88
C LYS A 181 -25.62 14.36 5.84
N LEU A 182 -24.55 15.16 5.82
CA LEU A 182 -24.46 16.35 6.65
C LEU A 182 -25.48 17.42 6.22
N LEU A 183 -25.64 17.65 4.91
CA LEU A 183 -26.64 18.57 4.36
C LEU A 183 -28.07 18.19 4.74
N LEU A 184 -28.42 16.89 4.68
CA LEU A 184 -29.74 16.41 5.10
C LEU A 184 -29.98 16.62 6.59
N LEU A 185 -28.98 16.34 7.44
CA LEU A 185 -29.10 16.56 8.88
C LEU A 185 -29.27 18.04 9.22
N VAL A 186 -28.49 18.92 8.58
CA VAL A 186 -28.61 20.38 8.78
C VAL A 186 -29.97 20.88 8.31
N GLY A 187 -30.49 20.41 7.17
CA GLY A 187 -31.83 20.79 6.68
C GLY A 187 -32.96 20.36 7.63
N VAL A 188 -32.86 19.15 8.22
CA VAL A 188 -33.83 18.68 9.22
C VAL A 188 -33.77 19.51 10.50
N LEU A 189 -32.58 19.91 10.95
CA LEU A 189 -32.43 20.75 12.15
C LEU A 189 -32.99 22.16 11.94
N ILE A 190 -32.75 22.79 10.78
CA ILE A 190 -33.29 24.11 10.46
C ILE A 190 -34.83 24.08 10.47
N THR A 191 -35.42 23.11 9.76
CA THR A 191 -36.89 22.97 9.70
C THR A 191 -37.51 22.64 11.06
N ALA A 192 -36.81 21.88 11.91
CA ALA A 192 -37.27 21.60 13.28
C ALA A 192 -37.22 22.84 14.20
N MET A 193 -36.23 23.72 14.02
CA MET A 193 -36.12 24.98 14.77
C MET A 193 -37.20 25.98 14.35
N ASP A 194 -37.47 26.11 13.05
CA ASP A 194 -38.54 26.97 12.54
C ASP A 194 -39.92 26.55 13.06
N TYR A 195 -40.16 25.24 13.19
CA TYR A 195 -41.39 24.69 13.76
C TYR A 195 -41.53 24.87 15.29
N PHE A 196 -40.43 25.12 16.00
CA PHE A 196 -40.43 25.30 17.47
C PHE A 196 -40.53 26.77 17.89
N ILE A 197 -40.24 27.70 16.97
CA ILE A 197 -40.28 29.16 17.20
C ILE A 197 -41.64 29.77 16.81
N MET A 198 -42.43 29.09 15.97
CA MET A 198 -43.83 29.44 15.64
C MET A 198 -44.82 28.84 16.64
#